data_AF-A0A840YFY5-F1
#
_entry.id   AF-A0A840YFY5-F1
#
_cell.length_a   1.000
_cell.length_b   1.000
_cell.length_c   1.000
_cell.angle_alpha   90.00
_cell.angle_beta   90.00
_cell.angle_gamma   90.00
#
_symmetry.space_group_name_H-M   'P 1'
#
loop_
_entity.id
_entity.type
_entity.pdbx_description
1 polymer ?
#
loop_
_entity_poly.entity_id
_entity_poly.type
_entity_poly.pdbx_seq_one_letter_code
_entity_poly.pdbx_strand_id
1 'polypeptide(L)'
;MITKETIYLAYRDWCSAMRKARPLEQQAFLNELRRMSAQEADFPLIVRKTNKFNGWQYVGPVAPATTVTNTHLQQRGIPCAGVFVIAFSTVRHVRDNRPVTDTKPSWKSFADFLEGQSKRPGIDKGRTLCVCPAIYDDGVIRAKSRVVGWNWFAADIDNKEGNQPHSTIEAVTEKMRAQDAPFVIYTTTSHKSDGHCFRLMFPLDRLVEREEFAEVWASFAQWLGCVDVKTKDESRLFIAPRAWPGAEFHRHDAGEPVCVDLIKLTNPVVVPARASKTLTSAFIDTSGLKLPCPSQISLHGDFVTNESLSKACTGAPGTRMFPFMVRTGVRALLKGYAISADDLASIGFQFATSIGRDTSDIDHDAENAHAAAVSRYAELMAERVEKQCPVKEKLKKWKK
;
A
#
# COMPACT_ATOMS: atom_id res chain seq x y z
N MET A 1 16.07 -14.57 43.45
CA MET A 1 15.65 -15.04 42.12
C MET A 1 14.87 -13.93 41.45
N ILE A 2 15.28 -13.47 40.27
CA ILE A 2 14.56 -12.46 39.51
C ILE A 2 13.26 -13.09 38.99
N THR A 3 12.12 -12.47 39.25
CA THR A 3 10.81 -13.04 38.86
C THR A 3 10.51 -12.72 37.40
N LYS A 4 9.66 -13.55 36.77
CA LYS A 4 9.29 -13.42 35.36
C LYS A 4 8.60 -12.08 35.05
N GLU A 5 7.72 -11.60 35.95
CA GLU A 5 7.14 -10.25 35.87
C GLU A 5 8.20 -9.14 35.84
N THR A 6 9.24 -9.23 36.68
CA THR A 6 10.29 -8.20 36.75
C THR A 6 11.08 -8.13 35.45
N ILE A 7 11.31 -9.27 34.80
CA ILE A 7 11.99 -9.34 33.50
C ILE A 7 11.09 -8.76 32.39
N TYR A 8 9.79 -9.05 32.43
CA TYR A 8 8.83 -8.55 31.44
C TYR A 8 8.64 -7.03 31.52
N LEU A 9 8.50 -6.47 32.72
CA LEU A 9 8.35 -5.03 32.92
C LEU A 9 9.62 -4.28 32.51
N ALA A 10 10.80 -4.82 32.84
CA ALA A 10 12.07 -4.27 32.37
C ALA A 10 12.18 -4.28 30.83
N TYR A 11 11.72 -5.35 30.17
CA TYR A 11 11.71 -5.46 28.71
C TYR A 11 10.73 -4.48 28.03
N ARG A 12 9.54 -4.29 28.61
CA ARG A 12 8.54 -3.34 28.12
C ARG A 12 9.04 -1.89 28.20
N ASP A 13 9.57 -1.51 29.35
CA ASP A 13 10.06 -0.15 29.59
C ASP A 13 11.32 0.12 28.73
N TRP A 14 12.12 -0.92 28.46
CA TRP A 14 13.25 -0.93 27.52
C TRP A 14 12.83 -0.71 26.05
N CYS A 15 11.81 -1.42 25.56
CA CYS A 15 11.26 -1.22 24.21
C CYS A 15 10.76 0.22 24.01
N SER A 16 10.19 0.81 25.06
CA SER A 16 9.70 2.19 25.04
C SER A 16 10.85 3.21 24.96
N ALA A 17 11.96 2.97 25.66
CA ALA A 17 13.15 3.81 25.62
C ALA A 17 13.92 3.69 24.29
N MET A 18 14.09 2.48 23.75
CA MET A 18 14.87 2.23 22.54
C MET A 18 14.20 2.70 21.26
N ARG A 19 12.86 2.78 21.23
CA ARG A 19 12.09 3.40 20.13
C ARG A 19 12.41 4.87 19.90
N LYS A 20 13.01 5.55 20.89
CA LYS A 20 13.36 6.99 20.84
C LYS A 20 14.87 7.23 20.64
N ALA A 21 15.70 6.19 20.65
CA ALA A 21 17.17 6.28 20.53
C ALA A 21 17.63 6.29 19.07
N ARG A 22 18.86 6.80 18.80
CA ARG A 22 19.40 6.86 17.43
C ARG A 22 19.81 5.45 16.94
N PRO A 23 19.73 5.15 15.63
CA PRO A 23 20.00 3.81 15.10
C PRO A 23 21.38 3.21 15.47
N LEU A 24 22.39 4.06 15.64
CA LEU A 24 23.74 3.65 16.04
C LEU A 24 23.83 3.16 17.50
N GLU A 25 23.07 3.79 18.40
CA GLU A 25 23.00 3.42 19.83
C GLU A 25 22.28 2.07 20.01
N GLN A 26 21.25 1.84 19.19
CA GLN A 26 20.57 0.55 19.12
C GLN A 26 21.52 -0.58 18.70
N GLN A 27 22.40 -0.33 17.72
CA GLN A 27 23.33 -1.34 17.21
C GLN A 27 24.47 -1.68 18.17
N ALA A 28 25.04 -0.70 18.87
CA ALA A 28 26.11 -0.92 19.85
C ALA A 28 25.63 -1.77 21.03
N PHE A 29 24.44 -1.51 21.54
CA PHE A 29 23.82 -2.26 22.63
C PHE A 29 23.51 -3.71 22.26
N LEU A 30 23.07 -3.97 21.03
CA LEU A 30 22.84 -5.33 20.52
C LEU A 30 24.10 -6.20 20.50
N ASN A 31 25.28 -5.59 20.32
CA ASN A 31 26.54 -6.30 20.34
C ASN A 31 26.93 -6.72 21.78
N GLU A 32 26.59 -5.92 22.78
CA GLU A 32 26.89 -6.20 24.18
C GLU A 32 25.98 -7.29 24.76
N LEU A 33 24.67 -7.26 24.44
CA LEU A 33 23.73 -8.32 24.82
C LEU A 33 24.13 -9.70 24.28
N ARG A 34 24.68 -9.75 23.06
CA ARG A 34 25.23 -10.97 22.46
C ARG A 34 26.45 -11.48 23.23
N ARG A 35 27.32 -10.58 23.68
CA ARG A 35 28.49 -10.91 24.47
C ARG A 35 28.08 -11.54 25.81
N MET A 36 27.09 -10.97 26.49
CA MET A 36 26.58 -11.47 27.79
C MET A 36 25.86 -12.82 27.67
N SER A 37 24.94 -12.96 26.71
CA SER A 37 24.21 -14.21 26.47
C SER A 37 25.12 -15.38 26.08
N ALA A 38 26.30 -15.12 25.51
CA ALA A 38 27.26 -16.16 25.14
C ALA A 38 28.17 -16.61 26.30
N GLN A 39 28.23 -15.84 27.39
CA GLN A 39 29.13 -16.11 28.53
C GLN A 39 28.43 -16.76 29.73
N GLU A 40 27.10 -16.64 29.84
CA GLU A 40 26.33 -17.13 31.00
C GLU A 40 25.30 -18.19 30.57
N ALA A 41 25.52 -19.44 30.98
CA ALA A 41 24.70 -20.59 30.59
C ALA A 41 23.24 -20.51 31.06
N ASP A 42 22.99 -19.80 32.17
CA ASP A 42 21.67 -19.61 32.78
C ASP A 42 21.10 -18.20 32.54
N PHE A 43 21.64 -17.47 31.55
CA PHE A 43 21.14 -16.15 31.22
C PHE A 43 19.67 -16.24 30.74
N PRO A 44 18.72 -15.49 31.34
CA PRO A 44 17.29 -15.71 31.14
C PRO A 44 16.77 -15.32 29.74
N LEU A 45 17.64 -14.81 28.86
CA LEU A 45 17.33 -14.35 27.51
C LEU A 45 18.29 -15.01 26.52
N ILE A 46 17.79 -15.93 25.69
CA ILE A 46 18.61 -16.60 24.67
C ILE A 46 18.60 -15.76 23.39
N VAL A 47 19.78 -15.30 22.98
CA VAL A 47 19.96 -14.46 21.80
C VAL A 47 20.02 -15.29 20.51
N ARG A 48 18.99 -15.24 19.63
CA ARG A 48 19.00 -15.89 18.29
C ARG A 48 18.78 -14.89 17.16
N LYS A 49 19.48 -15.08 16.04
CA LYS A 49 19.34 -14.27 14.82
C LYS A 49 18.18 -14.81 13.99
N THR A 50 17.17 -13.98 13.74
CA THR A 50 16.01 -14.31 12.86
C THR A 50 15.73 -13.16 11.89
N ASN A 51 15.03 -13.47 10.79
CA ASN A 51 14.87 -12.60 9.62
C ASN A 51 13.66 -11.64 9.69
N LYS A 52 13.14 -11.31 10.89
CA LYS A 52 12.20 -10.20 11.11
C LYS A 52 12.96 -9.13 11.90
N PHE A 53 13.06 -7.91 11.39
CA PHE A 53 14.05 -6.92 11.85
C PHE A 53 14.01 -6.67 13.38
N ASN A 54 15.14 -6.95 14.05
CA ASN A 54 15.43 -6.87 15.50
C ASN A 54 14.74 -7.91 16.44
N GLY A 55 14.61 -9.16 15.98
CA GLY A 55 13.92 -10.25 16.67
C GLY A 55 14.22 -10.48 18.16
N TRP A 56 13.14 -10.58 18.95
CA TRP A 56 13.02 -11.24 20.25
C TRP A 56 11.55 -11.67 20.45
N GLN A 57 11.26 -12.90 20.89
CA GLN A 57 9.89 -13.33 21.26
C GLN A 57 9.94 -14.14 22.57
N TYR A 58 9.08 -13.77 23.53
CA TYR A 58 8.74 -14.58 24.71
C TYR A 58 7.50 -15.44 24.37
N VAL A 59 7.51 -16.73 24.72
CA VAL A 59 6.39 -17.66 24.47
C VAL A 59 6.03 -18.33 25.81
N GLY A 60 4.94 -17.87 26.44
CA GLY A 60 4.33 -18.37 27.68
C GLY A 60 2.87 -17.88 27.79
N PRO A 61 1.98 -18.54 28.57
CA PRO A 61 0.59 -18.81 28.16
C PRO A 61 -0.40 -17.63 28.25
N VAL A 62 -1.49 -17.77 27.48
CA VAL A 62 -2.52 -16.79 27.13
C VAL A 62 -3.45 -16.38 28.29
N ALA A 63 -3.70 -15.07 28.46
CA ALA A 63 -4.98 -14.40 28.82
C ALA A 63 -4.77 -12.87 29.05
N PRO A 64 -5.85 -12.07 29.21
CA PRO A 64 -6.75 -11.53 28.19
C PRO A 64 -6.35 -10.11 27.73
N ALA A 65 -6.95 -9.68 26.61
CA ALA A 65 -6.64 -8.43 25.90
C ALA A 65 -6.69 -7.17 26.76
N THR A 66 -5.60 -6.39 26.73
CA THR A 66 -5.56 -5.04 27.29
C THR A 66 -5.81 -4.02 26.18
N THR A 67 -6.92 -3.31 26.32
CA THR A 67 -7.42 -2.24 25.46
C THR A 67 -6.38 -1.15 25.21
N VAL A 68 -6.02 -0.92 23.94
CA VAL A 68 -5.35 0.31 23.49
C VAL A 68 -6.38 1.16 22.74
N THR A 69 -6.75 2.29 23.34
CA THR A 69 -7.68 3.26 22.74
C THR A 69 -6.97 4.07 21.67
N ASN A 70 -7.44 3.96 20.41
CA ASN A 70 -7.00 4.78 19.29
C ASN A 70 -7.89 6.04 19.20
N THR A 71 -7.35 7.19 19.60
CA THR A 71 -8.10 8.45 19.76
C THR A 71 -8.36 9.21 18.45
N HIS A 72 -8.14 8.62 17.27
CA HIS A 72 -8.39 9.31 15.99
C HIS A 72 -9.70 8.92 15.28
N LEU A 73 -10.39 7.87 15.73
CA LEU A 73 -11.60 7.34 15.08
C LEU A 73 -12.92 7.86 15.69
N GLN A 74 -12.88 8.46 16.89
CA GLN A 74 -14.07 8.99 17.58
C GLN A 74 -14.73 10.18 16.85
N GLN A 75 -14.01 10.89 15.98
CA GLN A 75 -14.55 12.07 15.28
C GLN A 75 -15.44 11.72 14.07
N ARG A 76 -15.60 10.44 13.71
CA ARG A 76 -16.30 10.03 12.46
C ARG A 76 -17.45 9.03 12.64
N GLY A 77 -18.00 8.90 13.85
CA GLY A 77 -19.22 8.12 14.09
C GLY A 77 -19.08 6.60 13.91
N ILE A 78 -17.85 6.08 13.84
CA ILE A 78 -17.58 4.64 13.84
C ILE A 78 -17.46 4.20 15.31
N PRO A 79 -18.35 3.35 15.84
CA PRO A 79 -18.38 3.05 17.27
C PRO A 79 -17.10 2.37 17.73
N CYS A 80 -16.42 3.01 18.70
CA CYS A 80 -15.26 2.46 19.40
C CYS A 80 -15.72 1.76 20.69
N ALA A 81 -15.93 0.45 20.64
CA ALA A 81 -15.80 -0.48 21.78
C ALA A 81 -15.99 -1.92 21.29
N GLY A 82 -14.92 -2.74 21.35
CA GLY A 82 -15.00 -4.20 21.36
C GLY A 82 -15.45 -4.94 20.10
N VAL A 83 -15.75 -4.26 18.98
CA VAL A 83 -16.22 -4.92 17.76
C VAL A 83 -15.37 -4.47 16.57
N PHE A 84 -14.72 -5.44 15.91
CA PHE A 84 -13.97 -5.23 14.68
C PHE A 84 -14.93 -4.99 13.51
N VAL A 85 -15.27 -3.72 13.26
CA VAL A 85 -16.19 -3.31 12.19
C VAL A 85 -15.48 -3.49 10.83
N ILE A 86 -16.14 -4.18 9.91
CA ILE A 86 -15.69 -4.32 8.52
C ILE A 86 -16.42 -3.30 7.66
N ALA A 87 -15.68 -2.62 6.80
CA ALA A 87 -16.25 -1.68 5.85
C ALA A 87 -15.86 -2.11 4.44
N PHE A 88 -16.80 -2.02 3.52
CA PHE A 88 -16.55 -2.31 2.12
C PHE A 88 -17.51 -1.51 1.27
N SER A 89 -17.15 -1.36 0.00
CA SER A 89 -18.01 -0.69 -0.96
C SER A 89 -18.57 -1.69 -1.94
N THR A 90 -19.82 -1.47 -2.34
CA THR A 90 -20.44 -2.20 -3.43
C THR A 90 -20.73 -1.27 -4.60
N VAL A 91 -20.68 -1.81 -5.81
CA VAL A 91 -21.17 -1.15 -7.02
C VAL A 91 -22.07 -2.12 -7.77
N ARG A 92 -23.09 -1.62 -8.48
CA ARG A 92 -24.11 -2.49 -9.11
C ARG A 92 -23.49 -3.46 -10.11
N HIS A 93 -22.41 -3.05 -10.77
CA HIS A 93 -21.66 -3.86 -11.71
C HIS A 93 -20.28 -3.25 -12.03
N VAL A 94 -19.44 -3.96 -12.79
CA VAL A 94 -18.05 -3.54 -13.10
C VAL A 94 -17.91 -2.16 -13.75
N ARG A 95 -18.92 -1.72 -14.52
CA ARG A 95 -18.93 -0.40 -15.18
C ARG A 95 -19.53 0.73 -14.32
N ASP A 96 -20.03 0.41 -13.12
CA ASP A 96 -20.63 1.40 -12.23
C ASP A 96 -19.53 2.10 -11.42
N ASN A 97 -19.59 3.41 -11.36
CA ASN A 97 -18.60 4.25 -10.70
C ASN A 97 -19.16 4.95 -9.46
N ARG A 98 -20.36 4.59 -8.99
CA ARG A 98 -20.97 5.12 -7.77
C ARG A 98 -20.93 4.05 -6.66
N PRO A 99 -19.88 4.04 -5.84
CA PRO A 99 -19.78 3.11 -4.73
C PRO A 99 -20.81 3.45 -3.66
N VAL A 100 -21.40 2.41 -3.07
CA VAL A 100 -22.14 2.51 -1.82
C VAL A 100 -21.29 1.82 -0.76
N THR A 101 -20.74 2.61 0.15
CA THR A 101 -19.97 2.09 1.29
C THR A 101 -20.95 1.59 2.36
N ASP A 102 -20.77 0.34 2.76
CA ASP A 102 -21.55 -0.34 3.79
C ASP A 102 -20.60 -0.72 4.91
N THR A 103 -21.05 -0.52 6.15
CA THR A 103 -20.35 -0.99 7.34
C THR A 103 -21.09 -2.18 7.91
N LYS A 104 -20.40 -3.31 8.00
CA LYS A 104 -20.91 -4.48 8.71
C LYS A 104 -20.37 -4.52 10.13
N PRO A 105 -21.18 -4.99 11.08
CA PRO A 105 -20.75 -5.05 12.47
C PRO A 105 -19.60 -6.04 12.66
N SER A 106 -19.32 -6.98 11.75
CA SER A 106 -18.21 -7.92 11.88
C SER A 106 -17.76 -8.52 10.56
N TRP A 107 -16.59 -9.16 10.54
CA TRP A 107 -16.14 -10.05 9.46
C TRP A 107 -17.17 -11.14 9.16
N LYS A 108 -17.73 -11.77 10.19
CA LYS A 108 -18.75 -12.80 10.04
C LYS A 108 -19.94 -12.28 9.22
N SER A 109 -20.41 -11.08 9.49
CA SER A 109 -21.53 -10.47 8.75
C SER A 109 -21.19 -10.17 7.29
N PHE A 110 -19.94 -9.83 6.98
CA PHE A 110 -19.47 -9.69 5.60
C PHE A 110 -19.38 -11.05 4.89
N ALA A 111 -18.86 -12.07 5.56
CA ALA A 111 -18.80 -13.43 5.03
C ALA A 111 -20.21 -14.02 4.80
N ASP A 112 -21.15 -13.80 5.72
CA ASP A 112 -22.57 -14.17 5.57
C ASP A 112 -23.20 -13.47 4.35
N PHE A 113 -22.86 -12.20 4.11
CA PHE A 113 -23.30 -11.46 2.92
C PHE A 113 -22.75 -12.09 1.63
N LEU A 114 -21.46 -12.41 1.57
CA LEU A 114 -20.85 -13.07 0.40
C LEU A 114 -21.41 -14.46 0.16
N GLU A 115 -21.66 -15.24 1.21
CA GLU A 115 -22.30 -16.55 1.10
C GLU A 115 -23.75 -16.43 0.59
N GLY A 116 -24.48 -15.41 1.02
CA GLY A 116 -25.79 -15.09 0.46
C GLY A 116 -25.72 -14.70 -1.03
N GLN A 117 -24.64 -14.02 -1.45
CA GLN A 117 -24.40 -13.72 -2.86
C GLN A 117 -24.08 -14.99 -3.67
N SER A 118 -23.29 -15.93 -3.11
CA SER A 118 -22.86 -17.15 -3.81
C SER A 118 -24.02 -18.07 -4.19
N LYS A 119 -25.12 -18.02 -3.44
CA LYS A 119 -26.35 -18.81 -3.70
C LYS A 119 -27.23 -18.22 -4.82
N ARG A 120 -26.94 -16.99 -5.29
CA ARG A 120 -27.72 -16.34 -6.35
C ARG A 120 -27.29 -16.84 -7.74
N PRO A 121 -28.22 -17.00 -8.71
CA PRO A 121 -27.87 -17.44 -10.06
C PRO A 121 -26.86 -16.51 -10.74
N GLY A 122 -25.86 -17.10 -11.39
CA GLY A 122 -24.95 -16.37 -12.26
C GLY A 122 -25.53 -16.28 -13.68
N ILE A 123 -25.93 -15.09 -14.12
CA ILE A 123 -26.50 -14.87 -15.47
C ILE A 123 -25.53 -14.08 -16.34
N ASP A 124 -25.17 -12.86 -15.91
CA ASP A 124 -24.27 -11.97 -16.65
C ASP A 124 -23.19 -11.41 -15.72
N LYS A 125 -21.94 -11.79 -15.98
CA LYS A 125 -20.76 -11.33 -15.25
C LYS A 125 -20.62 -9.81 -15.28
N GLY A 126 -20.92 -9.17 -16.41
CA GLY A 126 -20.80 -7.73 -16.62
C GLY A 126 -21.88 -6.91 -15.91
N ARG A 127 -22.95 -7.56 -15.43
CA ARG A 127 -24.05 -6.97 -14.65
C ARG A 127 -24.12 -7.47 -13.21
N THR A 128 -23.15 -8.28 -12.79
CA THR A 128 -23.10 -8.81 -11.43
C THR A 128 -22.52 -7.77 -10.47
N LEU A 129 -23.14 -7.64 -9.29
CA LEU A 129 -22.66 -6.85 -8.16
C LEU A 129 -21.15 -7.04 -7.94
N CYS A 130 -20.41 -5.96 -7.75
CA CYS A 130 -19.01 -6.05 -7.34
C CYS A 130 -18.85 -5.56 -5.90
N VAL A 131 -17.94 -6.20 -5.17
CA VAL A 131 -17.44 -5.76 -3.87
C VAL A 131 -16.06 -5.14 -4.03
N CYS A 132 -15.75 -4.18 -3.19
CA CYS A 132 -14.48 -3.46 -3.17
C CYS A 132 -14.05 -3.27 -1.71
N PRO A 133 -12.81 -3.63 -1.35
CA PRO A 133 -12.28 -3.37 0.00
C PRO A 133 -12.10 -1.88 0.30
N ALA A 134 -12.07 -1.02 -0.72
CA ALA A 134 -11.99 0.41 -0.54
C ALA A 134 -13.20 0.98 0.22
N ILE A 135 -12.89 1.81 1.20
CA ILE A 135 -13.83 2.70 1.88
C ILE A 135 -13.81 4.04 1.13
N TYR A 136 -14.98 4.58 0.81
CA TYR A 136 -15.13 5.91 0.20
C TYR A 136 -15.98 6.80 1.13
N ASP A 137 -15.83 8.11 0.98
CA ASP A 137 -16.78 9.06 1.56
C ASP A 137 -18.13 9.02 0.82
N ASP A 138 -19.20 9.44 1.48
CA ASP A 138 -20.54 9.42 0.91
C ASP A 138 -20.66 10.29 -0.35
N GLY A 139 -21.33 9.76 -1.38
CA GLY A 139 -21.66 10.49 -2.59
C GLY A 139 -20.50 10.72 -3.57
N VAL A 140 -19.30 10.21 -3.29
CA VAL A 140 -18.15 10.36 -4.20
C VAL A 140 -18.21 9.38 -5.38
N ILE A 141 -17.49 9.72 -6.46
CA ILE A 141 -17.24 8.79 -7.56
C ILE A 141 -16.05 7.89 -7.20
N ARG A 142 -16.15 6.61 -7.55
CA ARG A 142 -15.08 5.62 -7.38
C ARG A 142 -13.84 6.07 -8.14
N ALA A 143 -12.81 6.47 -7.40
CA ALA A 143 -11.50 6.81 -7.92
C ALA A 143 -10.44 6.45 -6.88
N LYS A 144 -9.25 6.06 -7.33
CA LYS A 144 -8.09 5.74 -6.48
C LYS A 144 -7.80 6.85 -5.46
N SER A 145 -7.75 8.10 -5.95
CA SER A 145 -7.52 9.29 -5.11
C SER A 145 -8.61 9.54 -4.05
N ARG A 146 -9.77 8.88 -4.13
CA ARG A 146 -10.89 9.00 -3.18
C ARG A 146 -10.97 7.84 -2.19
N VAL A 147 -10.06 6.86 -2.25
CA VAL A 147 -10.01 5.76 -1.29
C VAL A 147 -9.50 6.26 0.06
N VAL A 148 -10.26 5.98 1.12
CA VAL A 148 -9.86 6.29 2.51
C VAL A 148 -8.87 5.23 3.02
N GLY A 149 -9.16 3.95 2.78
CA GLY A 149 -8.32 2.84 3.23
C GLY A 149 -9.03 1.50 3.14
N TRP A 150 -8.34 0.45 3.59
CA TRP A 150 -8.80 -0.94 3.63
C TRP A 150 -8.70 -1.49 5.06
N ASN A 151 -9.73 -2.16 5.57
CA ASN A 151 -9.67 -2.93 6.83
C ASN A 151 -9.79 -4.45 6.62
N TRP A 152 -9.74 -4.89 5.38
CA TRP A 152 -9.63 -6.28 4.96
C TRP A 152 -8.90 -6.33 3.61
N PHE A 153 -8.31 -7.48 3.29
CA PHE A 153 -7.55 -7.66 2.06
C PHE A 153 -8.30 -8.58 1.10
N ALA A 154 -8.17 -8.31 -0.19
CA ALA A 154 -8.69 -9.15 -1.26
C ALA A 154 -7.58 -9.45 -2.27
N ALA A 155 -7.35 -10.73 -2.54
CA ALA A 155 -6.42 -11.23 -3.54
C ALA A 155 -7.20 -11.90 -4.69
N ASP A 156 -6.81 -11.62 -5.92
CA ASP A 156 -7.23 -12.36 -7.12
C ASP A 156 -6.10 -13.37 -7.44
N ILE A 157 -6.43 -14.65 -7.54
CA ILE A 157 -5.51 -15.73 -7.90
C ILE A 157 -5.98 -16.28 -9.24
N ASP A 158 -5.11 -16.25 -10.26
CA ASP A 158 -5.44 -16.59 -11.64
C ASP A 158 -4.46 -17.64 -12.21
N ASN A 159 -4.58 -18.89 -11.77
CA ASN A 159 -3.77 -20.02 -12.24
C ASN A 159 -4.48 -20.76 -13.39
N LYS A 160 -4.78 -20.05 -14.48
CA LYS A 160 -5.56 -20.59 -15.61
C LYS A 160 -4.94 -21.81 -16.28
N GLU A 161 -3.62 -21.88 -16.30
CA GLU A 161 -2.86 -22.93 -16.99
C GLU A 161 -2.50 -24.11 -16.07
N GLY A 162 -2.84 -24.05 -14.78
CA GLY A 162 -2.54 -25.11 -13.82
C GLY A 162 -1.05 -25.30 -13.50
N ASN A 163 -0.18 -24.43 -14.04
CA ASN A 163 1.28 -24.55 -13.93
C ASN A 163 1.86 -23.90 -12.67
N GLN A 164 1.03 -23.31 -11.80
CA GLN A 164 1.46 -22.75 -10.52
C GLN A 164 1.00 -23.64 -9.35
N PRO A 165 1.83 -24.59 -8.88
CA PRO A 165 1.43 -25.60 -7.90
C PRO A 165 1.06 -25.02 -6.52
N HIS A 166 1.53 -23.82 -6.19
CA HIS A 166 1.20 -23.14 -4.92
C HIS A 166 0.00 -22.18 -5.03
N SER A 167 -0.63 -22.13 -6.21
CA SER A 167 -1.77 -21.25 -6.51
C SER A 167 -3.08 -22.05 -6.62
N THR A 168 -3.26 -23.06 -5.75
CA THR A 168 -4.49 -23.86 -5.64
C THR A 168 -5.31 -23.44 -4.42
N ILE A 169 -6.59 -23.82 -4.39
CA ILE A 169 -7.48 -23.49 -3.26
C ILE A 169 -6.95 -24.16 -1.98
N GLU A 170 -6.47 -25.39 -2.08
CA GLU A 170 -5.96 -26.20 -0.99
C GLU A 170 -4.70 -25.57 -0.38
N ALA A 171 -3.72 -25.22 -1.22
CA ALA A 171 -2.47 -24.62 -0.77
C ALA A 171 -2.70 -23.26 -0.08
N VAL A 172 -3.59 -22.44 -0.64
CA VAL A 172 -3.96 -21.15 -0.04
C VAL A 172 -4.75 -21.35 1.26
N THR A 173 -5.66 -22.31 1.31
CA THR A 173 -6.42 -22.68 2.51
C THR A 173 -5.50 -23.12 3.64
N GLU A 174 -4.53 -24.00 3.36
CA GLU A 174 -3.55 -24.46 4.35
C GLU A 174 -2.71 -23.29 4.89
N LYS A 175 -2.24 -22.42 4.00
CA LYS A 175 -1.48 -21.23 4.37
C LYS A 175 -2.26 -20.28 5.28
N MET A 176 -3.54 -20.05 4.99
CA MET A 176 -4.40 -19.20 5.81
C MET A 176 -4.71 -19.85 7.16
N ARG A 177 -4.95 -21.16 7.21
CA ARG A 177 -5.11 -21.90 8.47
C ARG A 177 -3.84 -21.85 9.32
N ALA A 178 -2.66 -21.91 8.71
CA ALA A 178 -1.39 -21.78 9.43
C ALA A 178 -1.15 -20.36 9.99
N GLN A 179 -1.84 -19.34 9.46
CA GLN A 179 -1.87 -18.01 10.07
C GLN A 179 -2.91 -17.86 11.18
N ASP A 180 -3.77 -18.87 11.40
CA ASP A 180 -4.91 -18.80 12.30
C ASP A 180 -5.76 -17.55 12.06
N ALA A 181 -6.11 -17.32 10.79
CA ALA A 181 -6.89 -16.15 10.37
C ALA A 181 -8.19 -16.57 9.69
N PRO A 182 -9.30 -15.83 9.90
CA PRO A 182 -10.55 -16.10 9.21
C PRO A 182 -10.45 -15.66 7.76
N PHE A 183 -11.09 -16.40 6.85
CA PHE A 183 -11.05 -16.10 5.41
C PHE A 183 -12.28 -16.60 4.66
N VAL A 184 -12.48 -16.01 3.49
CA VAL A 184 -13.41 -16.48 2.47
C VAL A 184 -12.61 -16.71 1.19
N ILE A 185 -12.80 -17.88 0.57
CA ILE A 185 -12.36 -18.17 -0.78
C ILE A 185 -13.58 -18.44 -1.66
N TYR A 186 -13.62 -17.86 -2.85
CA TYR A 186 -14.61 -18.26 -3.85
C TYR A 186 -14.05 -18.22 -5.25
N THR A 187 -14.50 -19.14 -6.09
CA THR A 187 -14.03 -19.28 -7.46
C THR A 187 -14.58 -18.17 -8.35
N THR A 188 -13.79 -17.78 -9.35
CA THR A 188 -14.24 -16.90 -10.43
C THR A 188 -14.88 -17.71 -11.56
N THR A 189 -15.53 -17.03 -12.52
CA THR A 189 -16.10 -17.68 -13.72
C THR A 189 -15.06 -18.37 -14.60
N SER A 190 -13.77 -18.11 -14.40
CA SER A 190 -12.67 -18.69 -15.17
C SER A 190 -12.10 -19.96 -14.53
N HIS A 191 -12.59 -20.34 -13.34
CA HIS A 191 -12.13 -21.51 -12.61
C HIS A 191 -12.44 -22.80 -13.37
N LYS A 192 -11.49 -23.73 -13.35
CA LYS A 192 -11.58 -25.09 -13.86
C LYS A 192 -10.87 -26.03 -12.89
N SER A 193 -11.17 -27.32 -12.99
CA SER A 193 -10.54 -28.36 -12.17
C SER A 193 -9.02 -28.44 -12.34
N ASP A 194 -8.50 -28.10 -13.52
CA ASP A 194 -7.07 -28.05 -13.87
C ASP A 194 -6.50 -26.63 -13.85
N GLY A 195 -7.34 -25.61 -13.63
CA GLY A 195 -6.99 -24.20 -13.73
C GLY A 195 -7.67 -23.37 -12.63
N HIS A 196 -7.01 -23.24 -11.49
CA HIS A 196 -7.61 -22.62 -10.31
C HIS A 196 -7.63 -21.08 -10.43
N CYS A 197 -8.81 -20.51 -10.65
CA CYS A 197 -9.02 -19.06 -10.65
C CYS A 197 -10.01 -18.65 -9.56
N PHE A 198 -9.54 -18.05 -8.47
CA PHE A 198 -10.37 -17.76 -7.29
C PHE A 198 -9.92 -16.48 -6.60
N ARG A 199 -10.72 -16.04 -5.63
CA ARG A 199 -10.40 -14.89 -4.78
C ARG A 199 -10.28 -15.32 -3.35
N LEU A 200 -9.29 -14.78 -2.67
CA LEU A 200 -9.10 -14.91 -1.24
C LEU A 200 -9.41 -13.57 -0.59
N MET A 201 -10.20 -13.58 0.48
CA MET A 201 -10.52 -12.40 1.28
C MET A 201 -10.34 -12.72 2.76
N PHE A 202 -9.73 -11.81 3.53
CA PHE A 202 -9.53 -11.97 4.98
C PHE A 202 -9.42 -10.60 5.68
N PRO A 203 -9.78 -10.48 6.98
CA PRO A 203 -9.71 -9.23 7.72
C PRO A 203 -8.27 -8.89 8.11
N LEU A 204 -8.00 -7.59 8.24
CA LEU A 204 -6.71 -7.05 8.72
C LEU A 204 -6.84 -6.59 10.17
N ASP A 205 -5.79 -6.55 10.96
CA ASP A 205 -5.85 -6.08 12.36
C ASP A 205 -6.04 -4.57 12.52
N ARG A 206 -5.81 -3.81 11.44
CA ARG A 206 -5.96 -2.36 11.40
C ARG A 206 -6.43 -1.85 10.05
N LEU A 207 -6.88 -0.60 10.04
CA LEU A 207 -7.05 0.15 8.80
C LEU A 207 -5.67 0.38 8.16
N VAL A 208 -5.58 0.03 6.88
CA VAL A 208 -4.47 0.38 5.99
C VAL A 208 -4.89 1.63 5.26
N GLU A 209 -4.19 2.73 5.56
CA GLU A 209 -4.42 4.01 4.90
C GLU A 209 -3.96 3.94 3.44
N ARG A 210 -4.54 4.77 2.59
CA ARG A 210 -4.22 4.83 1.14
C ARG A 210 -2.71 5.00 0.91
N GLU A 211 -2.04 5.77 1.76
CA GLU A 211 -0.61 6.07 1.66
C GLU A 211 0.27 4.84 1.87
N GLU A 212 -0.17 3.88 2.69
CA GLU A 212 0.52 2.61 2.95
C GLU A 212 0.16 1.51 1.94
N PHE A 213 -0.89 1.71 1.14
CA PHE A 213 -1.48 0.66 0.31
C PHE A 213 -0.47 -0.03 -0.60
N ALA A 214 0.40 0.75 -1.27
CA ALA A 214 1.39 0.19 -2.19
C ALA A 214 2.40 -0.73 -1.48
N GLU A 215 2.85 -0.36 -0.29
CA GLU A 215 3.77 -1.16 0.53
C GLU A 215 3.06 -2.40 1.07
N VAL A 216 1.89 -2.22 1.67
CA VAL A 216 1.09 -3.32 2.22
C VAL A 216 0.74 -4.33 1.12
N TRP A 217 0.17 -3.87 0.01
CA TRP A 217 -0.22 -4.76 -1.08
C TRP A 217 0.97 -5.56 -1.61
N ALA A 218 2.13 -4.92 -1.78
CA ALA A 218 3.33 -5.61 -2.27
C ALA A 218 3.85 -6.65 -1.26
N SER A 219 3.90 -6.32 0.03
CA SER A 219 4.28 -7.26 1.09
C SER A 219 3.32 -8.45 1.17
N PHE A 220 2.01 -8.21 1.02
CA PHE A 220 1.01 -9.27 1.01
C PHE A 220 1.06 -10.13 -0.25
N ALA A 221 1.30 -9.54 -1.42
CA ALA A 221 1.49 -10.28 -2.66
C ALA A 221 2.73 -11.18 -2.59
N GLN A 222 3.83 -10.69 -2.02
CA GLN A 222 5.04 -11.49 -1.76
C GLN A 222 4.76 -12.60 -0.74
N TRP A 223 4.08 -12.27 0.37
CA TRP A 223 3.72 -13.24 1.39
C TRP A 223 2.88 -14.37 0.81
N LEU A 224 1.85 -14.07 0.03
CA LEU A 224 0.96 -15.05 -0.59
C LEU A 224 1.66 -15.82 -1.72
N GLY A 225 2.46 -15.14 -2.55
CA GLY A 225 3.26 -15.72 -3.62
C GLY A 225 2.50 -16.13 -4.89
N CYS A 226 1.19 -15.92 -4.93
CA CYS A 226 0.28 -16.40 -5.99
C CYS A 226 -0.74 -15.36 -6.47
N VAL A 227 -0.62 -14.10 -6.04
CA VAL A 227 -1.58 -13.03 -6.38
C VAL A 227 -1.30 -12.51 -7.80
N ASP A 228 -2.36 -12.28 -8.58
CA ASP A 228 -2.25 -11.59 -9.87
C ASP A 228 -1.77 -10.15 -9.67
N VAL A 229 -0.55 -9.87 -10.12
CA VAL A 229 0.11 -8.57 -9.96
C VAL A 229 -0.63 -7.44 -10.67
N LYS A 230 -1.51 -7.75 -11.63
CA LYS A 230 -2.35 -6.77 -12.32
C LYS A 230 -3.47 -6.23 -11.43
N THR A 231 -3.72 -6.82 -10.26
CA THR A 231 -4.79 -6.38 -9.34
C THR A 231 -4.33 -5.44 -8.23
N LYS A 232 -3.14 -4.82 -8.38
CA LYS A 232 -2.58 -3.80 -7.47
C LYS A 232 -3.30 -2.44 -7.54
N ASP A 233 -4.60 -2.44 -7.27
CA ASP A 233 -5.46 -1.25 -7.36
C ASP A 233 -6.22 -1.07 -6.05
N GLU A 234 -5.98 0.05 -5.35
CA GLU A 234 -6.69 0.43 -4.12
C GLU A 234 -8.21 0.53 -4.29
N SER A 235 -8.68 0.75 -5.52
CA SER A 235 -10.10 0.83 -5.90
C SER A 235 -10.63 -0.43 -6.61
N ARG A 236 -9.89 -1.55 -6.54
CA ARG A 236 -10.17 -2.78 -7.29
C ARG A 236 -11.57 -3.33 -6.99
N LEU A 237 -12.31 -3.61 -8.06
CA LEU A 237 -13.59 -4.31 -7.99
C LEU A 237 -13.39 -5.82 -8.11
N PHE A 238 -14.05 -6.56 -7.22
CA PHE A 238 -14.16 -8.01 -7.28
C PHE A 238 -15.62 -8.38 -7.50
N ILE A 239 -15.91 -9.11 -8.57
CA ILE A 239 -17.28 -9.54 -8.86
C ILE A 239 -17.75 -10.48 -7.74
N ALA A 240 -18.87 -10.16 -7.08
CA ALA A 240 -19.40 -10.98 -6.00
C ALA A 240 -19.66 -12.44 -6.46
N PRO A 241 -19.54 -13.42 -5.57
CA PRO A 241 -19.79 -14.81 -5.93
C PRO A 241 -21.24 -15.01 -6.39
N ARG A 242 -21.43 -16.02 -7.26
CA ARG A 242 -22.72 -16.50 -7.76
C ARG A 242 -22.63 -18.01 -7.98
N ALA A 243 -23.78 -18.65 -8.12
CA ALA A 243 -23.93 -20.06 -8.44
C ALA A 243 -23.66 -20.29 -9.94
N TRP A 244 -22.43 -20.04 -10.38
CA TRP A 244 -21.98 -20.44 -11.72
C TRP A 244 -21.78 -21.97 -11.76
N PRO A 245 -21.85 -22.62 -12.93
CA PRO A 245 -21.49 -24.03 -13.06
C PRO A 245 -20.07 -24.28 -12.54
N GLY A 246 -19.92 -25.22 -11.60
CA GLY A 246 -18.63 -25.54 -10.98
C GLY A 246 -18.10 -24.48 -10.01
N ALA A 247 -18.93 -23.54 -9.55
CA ALA A 247 -18.51 -22.56 -8.56
C ALA A 247 -18.33 -23.19 -7.17
N GLU A 248 -17.25 -22.82 -6.50
CA GLU A 248 -16.96 -23.20 -5.12
C GLU A 248 -16.92 -21.98 -4.21
N PHE A 249 -17.31 -22.19 -2.95
CA PHE A 249 -17.25 -21.20 -1.89
C PHE A 249 -16.76 -21.88 -0.60
N HIS A 250 -15.63 -21.42 -0.09
CA HIS A 250 -14.96 -21.94 1.10
C HIS A 250 -14.87 -20.84 2.14
N ARG A 251 -15.11 -21.19 3.39
CA ARG A 251 -15.16 -20.24 4.49
C ARG A 251 -14.52 -20.82 5.74
N HIS A 252 -13.79 -19.97 6.44
CA HIS A 252 -13.25 -20.24 7.76
C HIS A 252 -13.47 -19.01 8.64
N ASP A 253 -14.18 -19.17 9.75
CA ASP A 253 -14.56 -18.07 10.63
C ASP A 253 -13.69 -17.93 11.88
N ALA A 254 -12.87 -18.94 12.20
CA ALA A 254 -12.02 -18.94 13.38
C ALA A 254 -10.71 -18.19 13.14
N GLY A 255 -10.02 -17.86 14.24
CA GLY A 255 -8.76 -17.16 14.23
C GLY A 255 -8.91 -15.65 14.41
N GLU A 256 -7.80 -14.93 14.21
CA GLU A 256 -7.68 -13.49 14.42
C GLU A 256 -7.38 -12.75 13.10
N PRO A 257 -7.75 -11.46 12.98
CA PRO A 257 -7.38 -10.66 11.81
C PRO A 257 -5.87 -10.66 11.55
N VAL A 258 -5.48 -10.65 10.26
CA VAL A 258 -4.08 -10.75 9.86
C VAL A 258 -3.33 -9.47 10.25
N CYS A 259 -2.22 -9.64 10.97
CA CYS A 259 -1.38 -8.54 11.42
C CYS A 259 -0.62 -7.88 10.26
N VAL A 260 -1.03 -6.66 9.87
CA VAL A 260 -0.45 -5.94 8.73
C VAL A 260 1.05 -5.73 8.91
N ASP A 261 1.46 -5.24 10.08
CA ASP A 261 2.85 -4.86 10.32
C ASP A 261 3.77 -6.09 10.39
N LEU A 262 3.26 -7.24 10.85
CA LEU A 262 4.00 -8.49 10.82
C LEU A 262 4.28 -8.96 9.39
N ILE A 263 3.30 -8.83 8.50
CA ILE A 263 3.45 -9.18 7.08
C ILE A 263 4.44 -8.22 6.40
N LYS A 264 4.33 -6.90 6.63
CA LYS A 264 5.29 -5.89 6.13
C LYS A 264 6.73 -6.20 6.59
N LEU A 265 6.90 -6.51 7.88
CA LEU A 265 8.21 -6.79 8.48
C LEU A 265 8.86 -8.07 7.94
N THR A 266 8.05 -9.09 7.63
CA THR A 266 8.53 -10.37 7.09
C THR A 266 8.79 -10.36 5.60
N ASN A 267 8.09 -9.49 4.89
CA ASN A 267 8.14 -9.37 3.44
C ASN A 267 8.48 -7.91 3.10
N PRO A 268 9.69 -7.43 3.48
CA PRO A 268 10.07 -6.06 3.25
C PRO A 268 10.21 -5.84 1.75
N VAL A 269 9.42 -4.91 1.21
CA VAL A 269 9.50 -4.50 -0.18
C VAL A 269 10.11 -3.10 -0.23
N VAL A 270 11.08 -2.90 -1.13
CA VAL A 270 11.57 -1.56 -1.43
C VAL A 270 10.52 -0.87 -2.31
N VAL A 271 9.57 -0.21 -1.68
CA VAL A 271 8.68 0.73 -2.37
C VAL A 271 9.39 2.08 -2.38
N PRO A 272 9.54 2.76 -3.53
CA PRO A 272 10.09 4.11 -3.55
C PRO A 272 9.28 4.99 -2.58
N ALA A 273 9.95 5.53 -1.56
CA ALA A 273 9.31 6.27 -0.49
C ALA A 273 8.51 7.46 -1.04
N ARG A 274 7.22 7.52 -0.72
CA ARG A 274 6.37 8.68 -1.02
C ARG A 274 6.68 9.77 0.01
N ALA A 275 7.76 10.52 -0.20
CA ALA A 275 8.11 11.64 0.67
C ALA A 275 7.06 12.75 0.50
N SER A 276 6.20 12.96 1.50
CA SER A 276 5.15 13.99 1.47
C SER A 276 5.64 15.30 2.08
N LYS A 277 6.29 16.14 1.27
CA LYS A 277 6.16 17.59 1.46
C LYS A 277 4.84 18.03 0.85
N THR A 278 3.98 18.67 1.65
CA THR A 278 2.72 19.26 1.19
C THR A 278 3.00 20.31 0.11
N LEU A 279 2.21 20.31 -0.96
CA LEU A 279 2.31 21.31 -2.03
C LEU A 279 1.87 22.68 -1.51
N THR A 280 2.79 23.64 -1.49
CA THR A 280 2.47 25.06 -1.31
C THR A 280 2.42 25.74 -2.68
N SER A 281 1.46 26.66 -2.88
CA SER A 281 1.44 27.55 -4.04
C SER A 281 2.62 28.52 -3.97
N ALA A 282 3.40 28.65 -5.04
CA ALA A 282 4.48 29.63 -5.14
C ALA A 282 4.29 30.45 -6.43
N PHE A 283 4.35 31.78 -6.34
CA PHE A 283 4.31 32.64 -7.52
C PHE A 283 5.66 32.60 -8.25
N ILE A 284 5.65 32.38 -9.57
CA ILE A 284 6.86 32.40 -10.40
C ILE A 284 6.84 33.66 -11.25
N ASP A 285 7.82 34.53 -11.05
CA ASP A 285 8.04 35.71 -11.88
C ASP A 285 8.64 35.29 -13.24
N THR A 286 7.86 35.50 -14.31
CA THR A 286 8.24 35.18 -15.69
C THR A 286 8.68 36.40 -16.50
N SER A 287 8.76 37.59 -15.89
CA SER A 287 9.04 38.88 -16.56
C SER A 287 10.38 38.93 -17.32
N GLY A 288 11.37 38.10 -16.94
CA GLY A 288 12.67 37.99 -17.60
C GLY A 288 12.73 37.01 -18.78
N LEU A 289 11.64 36.30 -19.11
CA LEU A 289 11.61 35.27 -20.15
C LEU A 289 11.09 35.82 -21.48
N LYS A 290 11.89 35.78 -22.55
CA LYS A 290 11.45 36.09 -23.93
C LYS A 290 10.61 34.95 -24.49
N LEU A 291 9.32 34.89 -24.15
CA LEU A 291 8.39 33.82 -24.55
C LEU A 291 7.01 34.40 -24.90
N PRO A 292 6.17 33.70 -25.70
CA PRO A 292 4.77 34.06 -25.94
C PRO A 292 3.87 33.73 -24.72
N CYS A 293 4.36 33.96 -23.51
CA CYS A 293 3.74 33.55 -22.25
C CYS A 293 3.36 34.80 -21.42
N PRO A 294 2.30 34.76 -20.59
CA PRO A 294 1.94 35.88 -19.74
C PRO A 294 3.09 36.28 -18.79
N SER A 295 3.12 37.55 -18.40
CA SER A 295 4.15 38.14 -17.53
C SER A 295 4.18 37.57 -16.11
N GLN A 296 3.16 36.81 -15.72
CA GLN A 296 3.09 36.04 -14.47
C GLN A 296 2.30 34.75 -14.69
N ILE A 297 2.79 33.62 -14.14
CA ILE A 297 2.05 32.36 -14.07
C ILE A 297 2.07 31.89 -12.62
N SER A 298 0.90 31.71 -12.02
CA SER A 298 0.77 31.04 -10.73
C SER A 298 0.80 29.53 -10.97
N LEU A 299 1.86 28.86 -10.52
CA LEU A 299 2.00 27.40 -10.61
C LEU A 299 2.20 26.80 -9.22
N HIS A 300 1.54 25.68 -8.93
CA HIS A 300 1.80 24.95 -7.69
C HIS A 300 3.22 24.34 -7.70
N GLY A 301 4.03 24.69 -6.70
CA GLY A 301 5.24 23.94 -6.33
C GLY A 301 6.59 24.59 -6.67
N ASP A 302 7.49 24.57 -5.69
CA ASP A 302 8.88 25.08 -5.75
C ASP A 302 9.79 24.34 -6.77
N PHE A 303 9.26 23.39 -7.52
CA PHE A 303 9.98 22.50 -8.43
C PHE A 303 9.71 22.82 -9.91
N VAL A 304 8.82 23.77 -10.20
CA VAL A 304 8.74 24.42 -11.52
C VAL A 304 9.78 25.53 -11.59
N THR A 305 10.62 25.54 -12.63
CA THR A 305 11.66 26.55 -12.81
C THR A 305 11.49 27.36 -14.10
N ASN A 306 12.07 28.56 -14.13
CA ASN A 306 12.12 29.40 -15.33
C ASN A 306 12.72 28.68 -16.55
N GLU A 307 13.70 27.80 -16.33
CA GLU A 307 14.28 26.97 -17.38
C GLU A 307 13.28 25.93 -17.92
N SER A 308 12.52 25.26 -17.06
CA SER A 308 11.50 24.30 -17.51
C SER A 308 10.37 24.97 -18.26
N LEU A 309 9.97 26.19 -17.84
CA LEU A 309 8.98 27.01 -18.52
C LEU A 309 9.49 27.50 -19.87
N SER A 310 10.73 28.01 -19.93
CA SER A 310 11.37 28.41 -21.18
C SER A 310 11.40 27.31 -22.22
N LYS A 311 11.85 26.10 -21.82
CA LYS A 311 11.86 24.93 -22.70
C LYS A 311 10.46 24.47 -23.13
N ALA A 312 9.45 24.66 -22.29
CA ALA A 312 8.08 24.32 -22.62
C ALA A 312 7.49 25.32 -23.62
N CYS A 313 7.73 26.61 -23.42
CA CYS A 313 7.22 27.67 -24.29
C CYS A 313 7.91 27.73 -25.66
N THR A 314 9.18 27.33 -25.76
CA THR A 314 9.92 27.24 -27.04
C THR A 314 9.79 25.88 -27.73
N GLY A 315 9.22 24.88 -27.07
CA GLY A 315 8.99 23.55 -27.64
C GLY A 315 7.86 23.54 -28.69
N ALA A 316 7.86 22.51 -29.54
CA ALA A 316 6.83 22.35 -30.58
C ALA A 316 5.41 22.29 -29.95
N PRO A 317 4.40 22.97 -30.50
CA PRO A 317 3.08 23.14 -29.88
C PRO A 317 2.39 21.85 -29.42
N GLY A 318 2.56 20.76 -30.17
CA GLY A 318 1.98 19.44 -29.85
C GLY A 318 2.73 18.70 -28.73
N THR A 319 4.06 18.78 -28.70
CA THR A 319 4.90 17.92 -27.85
C THR A 319 5.42 18.61 -26.58
N ARG A 320 5.07 19.87 -26.33
CA ARG A 320 5.65 20.66 -25.21
C ARG A 320 5.11 20.33 -23.81
N MET A 321 3.86 19.86 -23.70
CA MET A 321 3.18 19.64 -22.40
C MET A 321 3.71 18.42 -21.66
N PHE A 322 3.78 17.28 -22.35
CA PHE A 322 4.24 16.04 -21.74
C PHE A 322 5.67 16.15 -21.18
N PRO A 323 6.70 16.63 -21.91
CA PRO A 323 8.04 16.84 -21.37
C PRO A 323 8.10 17.87 -20.25
N PHE A 324 7.22 18.88 -20.27
CA PHE A 324 7.11 19.84 -19.17
C PHE A 324 6.65 19.14 -17.89
N MET A 325 5.54 18.41 -17.94
CA MET A 325 5.00 17.68 -16.79
C MET A 325 5.96 16.60 -16.29
N VAL A 326 6.65 15.88 -17.19
CA VAL A 326 7.69 14.91 -16.80
C VAL A 326 8.83 15.60 -16.05
N ARG A 327 9.37 16.72 -16.56
CA ARG A 327 10.46 17.45 -15.88
C ARG A 327 10.03 17.98 -14.51
N THR A 328 8.82 18.51 -14.43
CA THR A 328 8.21 19.00 -13.19
C THR A 328 8.07 17.86 -12.18
N GLY A 329 7.51 16.72 -12.60
CA GLY A 329 7.36 15.52 -11.77
C GLY A 329 8.68 14.97 -11.25
N VAL A 330 9.68 14.82 -12.12
CA VAL A 330 11.02 14.35 -11.71
C VAL A 330 11.65 15.28 -10.67
N ARG A 331 11.54 16.60 -10.87
CA ARG A 331 12.10 17.58 -9.91
C ARG A 331 11.37 17.56 -8.58
N ALA A 332 10.04 17.41 -8.59
CA ALA A 332 9.25 17.28 -7.38
C ALA A 332 9.69 16.05 -6.57
N LEU A 333 9.82 14.89 -7.22
CA LEU A 333 10.29 13.65 -6.60
C LEU A 333 11.72 13.79 -6.06
N LEU A 334 12.64 14.40 -6.82
CA LEU A 334 14.02 14.66 -6.38
C LEU A 334 14.09 15.60 -5.17
N LYS A 335 13.13 16.51 -5.00
CA LYS A 335 13.03 17.41 -3.83
C LYS A 335 12.25 16.81 -2.65
N GLY A 336 11.74 15.59 -2.81
CA GLY A 336 10.99 14.85 -1.79
C GLY A 336 9.53 15.29 -1.66
N TYR A 337 8.87 15.65 -2.77
CA TYR A 337 7.43 15.89 -2.83
C TYR A 337 6.70 14.64 -3.33
N ALA A 338 5.52 14.39 -2.75
CA ALA A 338 4.63 13.29 -3.11
C ALA A 338 3.72 13.70 -4.27
N ILE A 339 4.32 14.11 -5.39
CA ILE A 339 3.56 14.60 -6.54
C ILE A 339 2.73 13.47 -7.16
N SER A 340 1.44 13.72 -7.34
CA SER A 340 0.49 12.81 -7.99
C SER A 340 0.24 13.19 -9.45
N ALA A 341 -0.47 12.33 -10.18
CA ALA A 341 -0.98 12.67 -11.51
C ALA A 341 -1.93 13.87 -11.45
N ASP A 342 -2.79 13.96 -10.42
CA ASP A 342 -3.71 15.08 -10.22
C ASP A 342 -2.95 16.40 -9.99
N ASP A 343 -1.84 16.36 -9.25
CA ASP A 343 -0.99 17.53 -9.05
C ASP A 343 -0.34 17.98 -10.36
N LEU A 344 0.12 17.03 -11.18
CA LEU A 344 0.66 17.31 -12.50
C LEU A 344 -0.41 17.81 -13.47
N ALA A 345 -1.64 17.30 -13.39
CA ALA A 345 -2.77 17.76 -14.16
C ALA A 345 -3.12 19.20 -13.79
N SER A 346 -3.15 19.54 -12.50
CA SER A 346 -3.35 20.92 -12.02
C SER A 346 -2.27 21.87 -12.55
N ILE A 347 -0.99 21.50 -12.45
CA ILE A 347 0.13 22.30 -12.96
C ILE A 347 0.07 22.41 -14.50
N GLY A 348 -0.26 21.32 -15.17
CA GLY A 348 -0.43 21.25 -16.62
C GLY A 348 -1.58 22.13 -17.10
N PHE A 349 -2.71 22.11 -16.40
CA PHE A 349 -3.90 22.91 -16.67
C PHE A 349 -3.59 24.40 -16.54
N GLN A 350 -2.92 24.81 -15.45
CA GLN A 350 -2.51 26.19 -15.23
C GLN A 350 -1.58 26.68 -16.34
N PHE A 351 -0.61 25.86 -16.74
CA PHE A 351 0.31 26.20 -17.83
C PHE A 351 -0.38 26.23 -19.19
N ALA A 352 -1.22 25.24 -19.54
CA ALA A 352 -1.96 25.20 -20.80
C ALA A 352 -2.89 26.39 -20.95
N THR A 353 -3.61 26.75 -19.88
CA THR A 353 -4.46 27.93 -19.82
C THR A 353 -3.66 29.20 -20.06
N SER A 354 -2.47 29.33 -19.45
CA SER A 354 -1.61 30.51 -19.63
C SER A 354 -1.14 30.72 -21.07
N ILE A 355 -1.04 29.66 -21.88
CA ILE A 355 -0.56 29.73 -23.28
C ILE A 355 -1.69 29.57 -24.31
N GLY A 356 -2.95 29.55 -23.87
CA GLY A 356 -4.11 29.39 -24.75
C GLY A 356 -4.17 28.04 -25.48
N ARG A 357 -3.69 26.94 -24.85
CA ARG A 357 -3.78 25.58 -25.40
C ARG A 357 -5.07 24.91 -24.91
N ASP A 358 -5.63 24.04 -25.76
CA ASP A 358 -6.69 23.11 -25.38
C ASP A 358 -6.28 22.21 -24.20
N THR A 359 -7.24 21.96 -23.30
CA THR A 359 -7.04 21.29 -22.01
C THR A 359 -7.69 19.91 -21.93
N SER A 360 -8.38 19.44 -22.98
CA SER A 360 -9.13 18.17 -22.97
C SER A 360 -8.28 16.95 -22.61
N ASP A 361 -7.00 16.96 -22.99
CA ASP A 361 -6.12 15.79 -22.91
C ASP A 361 -5.19 15.83 -21.68
N ILE A 362 -5.30 16.86 -20.83
CA ILE A 362 -4.33 17.12 -19.76
C ILE A 362 -4.32 16.02 -18.70
N ASP A 363 -5.47 15.50 -18.31
CA ASP A 363 -5.54 14.44 -17.30
C ASP A 363 -4.83 13.17 -17.79
N HIS A 364 -5.08 12.78 -19.05
CA HIS A 364 -4.43 11.63 -19.68
C HIS A 364 -2.92 11.84 -19.85
N ASP A 365 -2.51 13.03 -20.33
CA ASP A 365 -1.10 13.38 -20.45
C ASP A 365 -0.39 13.44 -19.10
N ALA A 366 -1.09 13.85 -18.04
CA ALA A 366 -0.56 13.93 -16.68
C ALA A 366 -0.36 12.55 -16.06
N GLU A 367 -1.27 11.60 -16.27
CA GLU A 367 -1.08 10.20 -15.86
C GLU A 367 0.17 9.58 -16.52
N ASN A 368 0.30 9.76 -17.84
CA ASN A 368 1.45 9.29 -18.60
C ASN A 368 2.75 9.98 -18.16
N ALA A 369 2.69 11.30 -17.93
CA ALA A 369 3.83 12.08 -17.49
C ALA A 369 4.25 11.72 -16.05
N HIS A 370 3.30 11.41 -15.17
CA HIS A 370 3.56 10.93 -13.82
C HIS A 370 4.30 9.58 -13.87
N ALA A 371 3.80 8.63 -14.67
CA ALA A 371 4.46 7.33 -14.83
C ALA A 371 5.90 7.47 -15.37
N ALA A 372 6.09 8.31 -16.40
CA ALA A 372 7.41 8.61 -16.95
C ALA A 372 8.32 9.32 -15.94
N ALA A 373 7.80 10.22 -15.13
CA ALA A 373 8.55 10.91 -14.08
C ALA A 373 9.01 9.96 -12.97
N VAL A 374 8.15 9.04 -12.53
CA VAL A 374 8.49 8.00 -11.55
C VAL A 374 9.58 7.07 -12.09
N SER A 375 9.45 6.62 -13.35
CA SER A 375 10.47 5.80 -14.00
C SER A 375 11.82 6.52 -14.06
N ARG A 376 11.83 7.77 -14.52
CA ARG A 376 13.07 8.56 -14.62
C ARG A 376 13.68 8.89 -13.26
N TYR A 377 12.85 9.10 -12.23
CA TYR A 377 13.33 9.27 -10.86
C TYR A 377 14.03 8.00 -10.35
N ALA A 378 13.46 6.82 -10.60
CA ALA A 378 14.06 5.54 -10.20
C ALA A 378 15.43 5.33 -10.85
N GLU A 379 15.57 5.64 -12.14
CA GLU A 379 16.85 5.61 -12.86
C GLU A 379 17.88 6.55 -12.21
N LEU A 380 17.51 7.81 -11.96
CA LEU A 380 18.41 8.81 -11.35
C LEU A 380 18.84 8.42 -9.93
N MET A 381 17.94 7.79 -9.16
CA MET A 381 18.28 7.30 -7.83
C MET A 381 19.22 6.09 -7.89
N ALA A 382 19.03 5.17 -8.85
CA ALA A 382 19.94 4.07 -9.10
C ALA A 382 21.35 4.58 -9.48
N GLU A 383 21.44 5.56 -10.39
CA GLU A 383 22.71 6.22 -10.76
C GLU A 383 23.38 6.92 -9.57
N ARG A 384 22.60 7.54 -8.67
CA ARG A 384 23.12 8.18 -7.45
C ARG A 384 23.67 7.18 -6.45
N VAL A 385 22.97 6.06 -6.24
CA VAL A 385 23.43 4.97 -5.36
C VAL A 385 24.75 4.38 -5.89
N GLU A 386 24.87 4.23 -7.20
CA GLU A 386 26.09 3.74 -7.85
C GLU A 386 27.27 4.72 -7.66
N LYS A 387 27.02 6.03 -7.76
CA LYS A 387 28.02 7.10 -7.62
C LYS A 387 28.40 7.43 -6.16
N GLN A 388 27.46 7.35 -5.23
CA GLN A 388 27.67 7.72 -3.82
C GLN A 388 28.18 6.60 -2.93
N CYS A 389 28.37 5.37 -3.44
CA CYS A 389 28.78 4.22 -2.63
C CYS A 389 30.10 4.50 -1.86
N PRO A 390 30.04 4.84 -0.55
CA PRO A 390 31.20 5.25 0.25
C PRO A 390 32.13 4.06 0.55
N VAL A 391 31.68 2.86 0.18
CA VAL A 391 32.32 1.58 0.41
C VAL A 391 33.50 1.38 -0.54
N LYS A 392 33.45 1.88 -1.79
CA LYS A 392 34.58 1.75 -2.75
C LYS A 392 35.81 2.58 -2.36
N GLU A 393 35.60 3.79 -1.83
CA GLU A 393 36.68 4.68 -1.34
C GLU A 393 37.30 4.16 -0.02
N LYS A 394 36.46 3.69 0.91
CA LYS A 394 36.94 3.14 2.20
C LYS A 394 37.62 1.76 2.05
N LEU A 395 37.19 0.93 1.10
CA LEU A 395 37.84 -0.36 0.80
C LEU A 395 39.24 -0.21 0.17
N LYS A 396 39.51 0.89 -0.55
CA LYS A 396 40.86 1.17 -1.09
C LYS A 396 41.87 1.52 0.00
N LYS A 397 41.43 2.16 1.10
CA LYS A 397 42.27 2.48 2.27
C LYS A 397 42.58 1.28 3.16
N TRP A 398 41.80 0.20 3.09
CA TRP A 398 41.99 -1.02 3.88
C TRP A 398 42.84 -2.10 3.18
N LYS A 399 43.21 -1.88 1.91
CA LYS A 399 44.09 -2.75 1.12
C LYS A 399 45.54 -2.25 1.04
N LYS A 400 45.85 -1.14 1.70
CA LYS A 400 47.20 -0.71 2.06
C LYS A 400 47.33 -0.84 3.57
#